data_AF-A0A2R7S6U9-F1
#
_entry.id   AF-A0A2R7S6U9-F1
#
_cell.length_a   1.000
_cell.length_b   1.000
_cell.length_c   1.000
_cell.angle_alpha   90.00
_cell.angle_beta   90.00
_cell.angle_gamma   90.00
#
_symmetry.space_group_name_H-M   'P 1'
#
loop_
_entity.id
_entity.type
_entity.pdbx_description
1 polymer ?
#
loop_
_entity_poly.entity_id
_entity_poly.type
_entity_poly.pdbx_seq_one_letter_code
_entity_poly.pdbx_strand_id
1 'polypeptide(L)'
;AVPLAPDHRQRLAAKFITVIRATVKGNVLVAAAQGALGGLAFWFLGIKGALLWAVLMAFLSLLPAIGAALIWLPVAIYFLVTGALWQGLALTAYGVLVIGLVDNLLRPILVGKDTRMPDYLVLISTLGGMAVFGINGFVIGPVIAAMFMATWDLFATAREEAAAAPADTPAP
;
A
#
# COMPACT_ATOMS: atom_id res chain seq x y z
N ALA A 1 1.69 33.85 -13.19
CA ALA A 1 0.41 33.77 -12.46
C ALA A 1 -0.49 32.81 -13.21
N VAL A 2 -0.93 31.71 -12.57
CA VAL A 2 -1.81 30.72 -13.21
C VAL A 2 -3.25 31.27 -13.25
N PRO A 3 -3.92 31.38 -14.42
CA PRO A 3 -5.24 31.97 -14.54
C PRO A 3 -6.30 30.90 -14.23
N LEU A 4 -6.64 30.74 -12.95
CA LEU A 4 -7.75 29.90 -12.50
C LEU A 4 -8.80 30.77 -11.80
N ALA A 5 -10.06 30.64 -12.20
CA ALA A 5 -11.19 31.30 -11.56
C ALA A 5 -11.20 30.99 -10.04
N PRO A 6 -11.51 31.97 -9.17
CA PRO A 6 -11.38 31.83 -7.71
C PRO A 6 -12.10 30.60 -7.12
N ASP A 7 -13.23 30.18 -7.70
CA ASP A 7 -13.98 28.99 -7.28
C ASP A 7 -13.26 27.66 -7.56
N HIS A 8 -12.49 27.58 -8.64
CA HIS A 8 -11.73 26.37 -8.98
C HIS A 8 -10.52 26.19 -8.05
N ARG A 9 -9.88 27.30 -7.63
CA ARG A 9 -8.75 27.25 -6.67
C ARG A 9 -9.19 26.76 -5.29
N GLN A 10 -10.34 27.20 -4.77
CA GLN A 10 -10.83 26.72 -3.48
C GLN A 10 -11.23 25.24 -3.51
N ARG A 11 -11.89 24.78 -4.59
CA ARG A 11 -12.23 23.36 -4.76
C ARG A 11 -10.99 22.47 -4.89
N LEU A 12 -9.97 22.91 -5.63
CA LEU A 12 -8.68 22.23 -5.72
C LEU A 12 -7.99 22.17 -4.35
N ALA A 13 -7.88 23.29 -3.65
CA ALA A 13 -7.26 23.34 -2.32
C ALA A 13 -7.98 22.41 -1.32
N ALA A 14 -9.32 22.40 -1.31
CA ALA A 14 -10.10 21.51 -0.46
C ALA A 14 -9.87 20.02 -0.79
N LYS A 15 -9.81 19.67 -2.08
CA LYS A 15 -9.45 18.30 -2.50
C LYS A 15 -8.03 17.93 -2.08
N PHE A 16 -7.05 18.81 -2.27
CA PHE A 16 -5.66 18.58 -1.84
C PHE A 16 -5.57 18.37 -0.33
N ILE A 17 -6.22 19.23 0.47
CA ILE A 17 -6.24 19.09 1.94
C ILE A 17 -6.88 17.76 2.34
N THR A 18 -7.95 17.35 1.66
CA THR A 18 -8.62 16.07 1.92
C THR A 18 -7.70 14.88 1.64
N VAL A 19 -7.01 14.89 0.49
CA VAL A 19 -6.05 13.84 0.10
C VAL A 19 -4.87 13.81 1.08
N ILE A 20 -4.27 14.96 1.41
CA ILE A 20 -3.16 15.04 2.36
C ILE A 20 -3.59 14.49 3.73
N ARG A 21 -4.76 14.90 4.24
CA ARG A 21 -5.26 14.44 5.54
C ARG A 21 -5.54 12.94 5.53
N ALA A 22 -6.07 12.39 4.43
CA ALA A 22 -6.28 10.95 4.27
C ALA A 22 -4.95 10.19 4.25
N THR A 23 -3.97 10.65 3.47
CA THR A 23 -2.63 10.05 3.38
C THR A 23 -1.88 10.10 4.71
N VAL A 24 -1.95 11.23 5.43
CA VAL A 24 -1.31 11.38 6.76
C VAL A 24 -1.96 10.43 7.78
N LYS A 25 -3.30 10.38 7.85
CA LYS A 25 -3.99 9.43 8.73
C LYS A 25 -3.62 7.98 8.41
N GLY A 26 -3.49 7.66 7.13
CA GLY A 26 -3.05 6.37 6.65
C GLY A 26 -1.65 5.99 7.11
N ASN A 27 -0.68 6.86 6.83
CA ASN A 27 0.70 6.64 7.22
C ASN A 27 0.86 6.51 8.74
N VAL A 28 0.10 7.28 9.53
CA VAL A 28 0.13 7.16 11.00
C VAL A 28 -0.41 5.81 11.47
N LEU A 29 -1.49 5.30 10.86
CA LEU A 29 -2.03 3.99 11.20
C LEU A 29 -1.04 2.86 10.85
N VAL A 30 -0.42 2.94 9.68
CA VAL A 30 0.61 2.00 9.23
C VAL A 30 1.82 2.04 10.17
N ALA A 31 2.31 3.24 10.50
CA ALA A 31 3.43 3.44 11.42
C ALA A 31 3.15 2.84 12.81
N ALA A 32 1.95 3.03 13.34
CA ALA A 32 1.54 2.44 14.61
C ALA A 32 1.52 0.91 14.56
N ALA A 33 0.96 0.32 13.49
CA ALA A 33 0.94 -1.12 13.29
C ALA A 33 2.36 -1.70 13.17
N GLN A 34 3.24 -1.07 12.39
CA GLN A 34 4.62 -1.53 12.22
C GLN A 34 5.43 -1.41 13.49
N GLY A 35 5.30 -0.29 14.22
CA GLY A 35 5.93 -0.14 15.53
C GLY A 35 5.49 -1.21 16.53
N ALA A 36 4.19 -1.49 16.61
CA ALA A 36 3.66 -2.53 17.49
C ALA A 36 4.17 -3.93 17.11
N LEU A 37 4.10 -4.29 15.82
CA LEU A 37 4.54 -5.60 15.34
C LEU A 37 6.06 -5.80 15.49
N GLY A 38 6.85 -4.78 15.19
CA GLY A 38 8.30 -4.80 15.40
C GLY A 38 8.68 -4.85 16.87
N GLY A 39 8.00 -4.07 17.70
CA GLY A 39 8.15 -4.10 19.16
C GLY A 39 7.85 -5.48 19.74
N LEU A 40 6.77 -6.11 19.29
CA LEU A 40 6.40 -7.47 19.71
C LEU A 40 7.45 -8.50 19.29
N ALA A 41 7.95 -8.41 18.05
CA ALA A 41 9.02 -9.29 17.57
C ALA A 41 10.30 -9.15 18.41
N PHE A 42 10.72 -7.91 18.68
CA PHE A 42 11.92 -7.65 19.47
C PHE A 42 11.77 -8.04 20.94
N TRP A 43 10.58 -7.86 21.51
CA TRP A 43 10.27 -8.35 22.85
C TRP A 43 10.33 -9.88 22.91
N PHE A 44 9.73 -10.57 21.93
CA PHE A 44 9.75 -12.03 21.83
C PHE A 44 11.16 -12.59 21.65
N LEU A 45 12.01 -11.90 20.88
CA LEU A 45 13.41 -12.28 20.65
C LEU A 45 14.35 -11.92 21.82
N GLY A 46 13.82 -11.32 22.90
CA GLY A 46 14.60 -10.96 24.09
C GLY A 46 15.53 -9.77 23.89
N ILE A 47 15.26 -8.91 22.89
CA ILE A 47 16.09 -7.73 22.62
C ILE A 47 15.81 -6.67 23.69
N LYS A 48 16.87 -6.21 24.36
CA LYS A 48 16.78 -5.12 25.34
C LYS A 48 16.29 -3.84 24.66
N GLY A 49 15.35 -3.15 25.30
CA GLY A 49 14.80 -1.90 24.78
C GLY A 49 13.81 -2.11 23.62
N ALA A 50 13.07 -3.23 23.60
CA ALA A 50 12.04 -3.49 22.58
C ALA A 50 11.07 -2.31 22.35
N LEU A 51 10.70 -1.58 23.42
CA LEU A 51 9.88 -0.37 23.32
C LEU A 51 10.58 0.76 22.55
N LEU A 52 11.87 1.00 22.80
CA LEU A 52 12.64 2.02 22.08
C LEU A 52 12.72 1.68 20.59
N TRP A 53 12.96 0.42 20.28
CA TRP A 53 12.98 -0.06 18.90
C TRP A 53 11.60 0.00 18.23
N ALA A 54 10.51 -0.27 18.97
CA ALA A 54 9.15 -0.11 18.49
C ALA A 54 8.84 1.34 18.10
N VAL A 55 9.24 2.30 18.95
CA VAL A 55 9.05 3.73 18.70
C VAL A 55 9.90 4.20 17.52
N LEU A 56 11.17 3.77 17.45
CA LEU A 56 12.04 4.06 16.29
C LEU A 56 11.46 3.50 15.00
N MET A 57 10.97 2.25 15.03
CA MET A 57 10.34 1.63 13.88
C MET A 57 9.08 2.38 13.46
N ALA A 58 8.21 2.76 14.41
CA ALA A 58 7.02 3.58 14.11
C ALA A 58 7.41 4.91 13.46
N PHE A 59 8.41 5.60 14.01
CA PHE A 59 8.85 6.88 13.47
C PHE A 59 9.45 6.73 12.07
N LEU A 60 10.33 5.76 11.85
CA LEU A 60 10.94 5.52 10.54
C LEU A 60 9.91 5.04 9.52
N SER A 61 8.87 4.31 9.94
CA SER A 61 7.78 3.81 9.08
C SER A 61 6.93 4.91 8.43
N LEU A 62 7.09 6.18 8.87
CA LEU A 62 6.60 7.32 8.11
C LEU A 62 7.20 7.37 6.70
N LEU A 63 8.42 6.81 6.52
CA LEU A 63 9.02 6.48 5.23
C LEU A 63 8.53 5.10 4.78
N PRO A 64 7.59 5.05 3.83
CA PRO A 64 6.92 3.79 3.49
C PRO A 64 7.87 2.75 2.92
N ALA A 65 7.61 1.47 3.19
CA ALA A 65 8.36 0.29 2.72
C ALA A 65 9.82 0.20 3.19
N ILE A 66 10.47 1.32 3.50
CA ILE A 66 11.89 1.41 3.86
C ILE A 66 12.05 1.52 5.38
N GLY A 67 11.16 2.26 6.04
CA GLY A 67 11.26 2.62 7.44
C GLY A 67 11.38 1.43 8.39
N ALA A 68 10.50 0.45 8.27
CA ALA A 68 10.55 -0.74 9.11
C ALA A 68 11.73 -1.66 8.77
N ALA A 69 12.04 -1.83 7.48
CA ALA A 69 13.15 -2.66 7.01
C ALA A 69 14.51 -2.16 7.51
N LEU A 70 14.72 -0.84 7.57
CA LEU A 70 15.92 -0.22 8.13
C LEU A 70 16.20 -0.62 9.59
N ILE A 71 15.17 -1.01 10.34
CA ILE A 71 15.30 -1.40 11.74
C ILE A 71 15.47 -2.92 11.88
N TRP A 72 14.56 -3.73 11.33
CA TRP A 72 14.60 -5.17 11.58
C TRP A 72 15.69 -5.89 10.76
N LEU A 73 16.03 -5.41 9.57
CA LEU A 73 16.99 -6.09 8.68
C LEU A 73 18.42 -6.11 9.25
N PRO A 74 18.99 -5.00 9.76
CA PRO A 74 20.31 -5.04 10.39
C PRO A 74 20.33 -5.93 11.64
N VAL A 75 19.25 -5.95 12.41
CA VAL A 75 19.11 -6.80 13.60
C VAL A 75 19.06 -8.28 13.21
N ALA A 76 18.36 -8.63 12.14
CA ALA A 76 18.33 -9.97 11.61
C ALA A 76 19.72 -10.42 11.11
N ILE A 77 20.42 -9.55 10.36
CA ILE A 77 21.80 -9.80 9.92
C ILE A 77 22.72 -10.02 11.12
N TYR A 78 22.61 -9.18 12.15
CA TYR A 78 23.39 -9.32 13.38
C TYR A 78 23.19 -10.69 14.03
N PHE A 79 21.95 -11.17 14.15
CA PHE A 79 21.68 -12.51 14.68
C PHE A 79 22.25 -13.63 13.80
N LEU A 80 22.16 -13.52 12.47
CA LEU A 80 22.71 -14.52 11.57
C LEU A 80 24.25 -14.60 11.67
N VAL A 81 24.92 -13.45 11.73
CA VAL A 81 26.40 -13.39 11.81
C VAL A 81 26.92 -13.79 13.19
N THR A 82 26.16 -13.55 14.26
CA THR A 82 26.52 -13.96 15.63
C THR A 82 26.22 -15.43 15.94
N GLY A 83 25.72 -16.20 14.97
CA GLY A 83 25.41 -17.63 15.13
C GLY A 83 24.03 -17.91 15.74
N ALA A 84 23.26 -16.87 16.06
CA ALA A 84 21.87 -16.92 16.52
C ALA A 84 20.89 -17.18 15.35
N LEU A 85 21.10 -18.31 14.65
CA LEU A 85 20.39 -18.63 13.39
C LEU A 85 18.87 -18.67 13.56
N TRP A 86 18.38 -19.23 14.67
CA TRP A 86 16.94 -19.29 14.95
C TRP A 86 16.31 -17.90 15.04
N GLN A 87 16.93 -16.98 15.79
CA GLN A 87 16.44 -15.61 15.96
C GLN A 87 16.53 -14.82 14.64
N GLY A 88 17.64 -14.98 13.91
CA GLY A 88 17.85 -14.31 12.62
C GLY A 88 16.84 -14.77 11.56
N LEU A 89 16.62 -16.08 11.42
CA LEU A 89 15.65 -16.63 10.46
C LEU A 89 14.21 -16.29 10.85
N ALA A 90 13.86 -16.42 12.13
CA ALA A 90 12.51 -16.09 12.61
C ALA A 90 12.19 -14.60 12.39
N LEU A 91 13.14 -13.70 12.73
CA LEU A 91 12.97 -12.27 12.51
C LEU A 91 12.89 -11.92 11.02
N THR A 92 13.68 -12.58 10.18
CA THR A 92 13.65 -12.36 8.72
C THR A 92 12.31 -12.81 8.14
N ALA A 93 11.85 -14.02 8.48
CA ALA A 93 10.57 -14.52 8.02
C ALA A 93 9.42 -13.62 8.49
N TYR A 94 9.41 -13.22 9.76
CA TYR A 94 8.40 -12.31 10.30
C TYR A 94 8.47 -10.90 9.68
N GLY A 95 9.67 -10.36 9.49
CA GLY A 95 9.89 -9.05 8.88
C GLY A 95 9.40 -8.99 7.44
N VAL A 96 9.65 -10.03 6.65
CA VAL A 96 9.18 -10.11 5.26
C VAL A 96 7.69 -10.42 5.17
N LEU A 97 7.21 -11.45 5.88
CA LEU A 97 5.86 -11.98 5.71
C LEU A 97 4.78 -11.22 6.50
N VAL A 98 5.14 -10.61 7.63
CA VAL A 98 4.17 -9.92 8.49
C VAL A 98 4.36 -8.41 8.37
N ILE A 99 5.55 -7.89 8.70
CA ILE A 99 5.81 -6.45 8.70
C ILE A 99 5.77 -5.86 7.29
N GLY A 100 6.37 -6.54 6.31
CA GLY A 100 6.34 -6.12 4.90
C GLY A 100 4.93 -6.18 4.29
N LEU A 101 4.11 -7.15 4.72
CA LEU A 101 2.74 -7.31 4.23
C LEU A 101 1.83 -6.17 4.70
N VAL A 102 2.06 -5.64 5.90
CA VAL A 102 1.32 -4.48 6.42
C VAL A 102 1.47 -3.27 5.50
N ASP A 103 2.69 -2.95 5.08
CA ASP A 103 2.93 -1.85 4.13
C ASP A 103 2.29 -2.11 2.75
N ASN A 104 2.33 -3.37 2.31
CA ASN A 104 1.84 -3.79 0.98
C ASN A 104 0.31 -3.91 0.90
N LEU A 105 -0.40 -4.17 2.02
CA LEU A 105 -1.86 -4.30 2.06
C LEU A 105 -2.57 -3.02 2.53
N LEU A 106 -2.04 -2.33 3.54
CA LEU A 106 -2.73 -1.15 4.10
C LEU A 106 -2.79 -0.01 3.08
N ARG A 107 -1.79 0.15 2.21
CA ARG A 107 -1.79 1.19 1.17
C ARG A 107 -2.91 0.98 0.13
N PRO A 108 -3.03 -0.19 -0.52
CA PRO A 108 -4.15 -0.46 -1.42
C PRO A 108 -5.51 -0.40 -0.74
N ILE A 109 -5.65 -0.89 0.50
CA ILE A 109 -6.94 -0.89 1.21
C ILE A 109 -7.39 0.53 1.56
N LEU A 110 -6.45 1.41 1.89
CA LEU A 110 -6.77 2.79 2.25
C LEU A 110 -7.04 3.67 1.03
N VAL A 111 -6.43 3.36 -0.11
CA VAL A 111 -6.58 4.10 -1.38
C VAL A 111 -7.69 3.51 -2.26
N GLY A 112 -7.93 2.21 -2.17
CA GLY A 112 -8.84 1.44 -3.02
C GLY A 112 -10.17 1.16 -2.34
N LYS A 113 -10.99 2.19 -2.21
CA LYS A 113 -12.44 2.04 -2.10
C LYS A 113 -13.06 2.87 -3.20
N ASP A 114 -13.17 2.26 -4.40
CA ASP A 114 -14.22 2.51 -5.39
C ASP A 114 -14.09 1.59 -6.62
N THR A 115 -13.70 0.33 -6.44
CA THR A 115 -13.85 -0.67 -7.51
C THR A 115 -14.22 -2.01 -6.88
N ARG A 116 -15.47 -2.40 -7.03
CA ARG A 116 -15.98 -3.71 -6.61
C ARG A 116 -15.35 -4.79 -7.49
N MET A 117 -14.11 -5.17 -7.20
CA MET A 117 -13.50 -6.30 -7.89
C MET A 117 -14.19 -7.59 -7.47
N PRO A 118 -14.67 -8.41 -8.42
CA PRO A 118 -15.22 -9.72 -8.09
C PRO A 118 -14.15 -10.64 -7.50
N ASP A 119 -14.50 -11.40 -6.47
CA ASP A 119 -13.55 -12.22 -5.68
C ASP A 119 -12.78 -13.24 -6.51
N TYR A 120 -13.39 -13.82 -7.54
CA TYR A 120 -12.73 -14.75 -8.45
C TYR A 120 -11.58 -14.09 -9.22
N LEU A 121 -11.70 -12.79 -9.53
CA LEU A 121 -10.72 -12.05 -10.30
C LEU A 121 -9.50 -11.74 -9.44
N VAL A 122 -9.72 -11.44 -8.15
CA VAL A 122 -8.66 -11.34 -7.15
C VAL A 122 -7.95 -12.69 -7.03
N LEU A 123 -8.67 -13.79 -6.84
CA LEU A 123 -8.09 -15.14 -6.73
C LEU A 123 -7.20 -15.51 -7.94
N ILE A 124 -7.72 -15.32 -9.16
CA ILE A 124 -7.00 -15.62 -10.40
C ILE A 124 -5.78 -14.70 -10.54
N SER A 125 -5.92 -13.41 -10.25
CA SER A 125 -4.82 -12.45 -10.34
C SER A 125 -3.70 -12.75 -9.34
N THR A 126 -4.04 -13.18 -8.12
CA THR A 126 -3.07 -13.58 -7.10
C THR A 126 -2.34 -14.86 -7.51
N LEU A 127 -3.07 -15.90 -7.95
CA LEU A 127 -2.48 -17.17 -8.38
C LEU A 127 -1.63 -17.00 -9.65
N GLY A 128 -2.14 -16.29 -10.65
CA GLY A 128 -1.44 -15.98 -11.89
C GLY A 128 -0.25 -15.06 -11.66
N GLY A 129 -0.40 -14.04 -10.81
CA GLY A 129 0.68 -13.17 -10.38
C GLY A 129 1.79 -13.98 -9.71
N MET A 130 1.44 -14.87 -8.78
CA MET A 130 2.42 -15.76 -8.13
C MET A 130 3.12 -16.70 -9.11
N ALA A 131 2.41 -17.21 -10.11
CA ALA A 131 2.99 -18.07 -11.13
C ALA A 131 4.02 -17.33 -12.01
N VAL A 132 3.81 -16.04 -12.28
CA VAL A 132 4.68 -15.24 -13.18
C VAL A 132 5.81 -14.53 -12.42
N PHE A 133 5.51 -13.96 -11.25
CA PHE A 133 6.43 -13.11 -10.48
C PHE A 133 6.89 -13.74 -9.15
N GLY A 134 6.57 -15.02 -8.92
CA GLY A 134 6.87 -15.70 -7.66
C GLY A 134 6.13 -15.06 -6.48
N ILE A 135 6.75 -15.05 -5.30
CA ILE A 135 6.08 -14.55 -4.08
C ILE A 135 5.66 -13.06 -4.19
N ASN A 136 6.40 -12.24 -4.96
CA ASN A 136 6.07 -10.84 -5.22
C ASN A 136 4.79 -10.69 -6.06
N GLY A 137 4.46 -11.73 -6.83
CA GLY A 137 3.25 -11.83 -7.63
C GLY A 137 1.95 -11.84 -6.84
N PHE A 138 1.99 -12.21 -5.56
CA PHE A 138 0.84 -12.13 -4.67
C PHE A 138 0.31 -10.70 -4.54
N VAL A 139 1.19 -9.71 -4.56
CA VAL A 139 0.84 -8.28 -4.46
C VAL A 139 0.66 -7.68 -5.85
N ILE A 140 1.56 -7.99 -6.78
CA ILE A 140 1.56 -7.41 -8.13
C ILE A 140 0.31 -7.85 -8.92
N GLY A 141 -0.14 -9.09 -8.76
CA GLY A 141 -1.28 -9.65 -9.48
C GLY A 141 -2.59 -8.86 -9.29
N PRO A 142 -3.09 -8.73 -8.04
CA PRO A 142 -4.29 -7.96 -7.74
C PRO A 142 -4.20 -6.49 -8.15
N VAL A 143 -3.02 -5.87 -8.03
CA VAL A 143 -2.81 -4.47 -8.42
C VAL A 143 -2.96 -4.28 -9.93
N ILE A 144 -2.38 -5.18 -10.74
CA ILE A 144 -2.53 -5.13 -12.20
C ILE A 144 -3.99 -5.35 -12.59
N ALA A 145 -4.67 -6.31 -11.97
CA ALA A 145 -6.07 -6.57 -12.23
C ALA A 145 -6.95 -5.35 -11.89
N ALA A 146 -6.67 -4.68 -10.76
CA ALA A 146 -7.37 -3.47 -10.34
C ALA A 146 -7.21 -2.34 -11.36
N MET A 147 -5.99 -2.13 -11.85
CA MET A 147 -5.70 -1.12 -12.87
C MET A 147 -6.37 -1.42 -14.21
N PHE A 148 -6.39 -2.70 -14.62
CA PHE A 148 -7.09 -3.13 -15.83
C PHE A 148 -8.59 -2.82 -15.74
N MET A 149 -9.24 -3.19 -14.64
CA MET A 149 -10.67 -2.95 -14.46
C MET A 149 -11.00 -1.46 -14.38
N ALA A 150 -10.22 -0.66 -13.65
CA ALA A 150 -10.42 0.78 -13.59
C ALA A 150 -10.31 1.44 -14.97
N THR A 151 -9.35 0.98 -15.78
CA THR A 151 -9.17 1.49 -17.15
C THR A 151 -10.31 1.03 -18.06
N TRP A 152 -10.75 -0.22 -17.92
CA TRP A 152 -11.85 -0.79 -18.70
C TRP A 152 -13.18 -0.11 -18.41
N ASP A 153 -13.48 0.16 -17.15
CA ASP A 153 -14.68 0.85 -16.69
C ASP A 153 -14.74 2.29 -17.24
N LEU A 154 -13.62 3.00 -17.20
CA LEU A 154 -13.49 4.34 -17.80
C LEU A 154 -13.77 4.31 -19.31
N PHE A 155 -13.24 3.30 -20.02
CA PHE A 155 -13.46 3.14 -21.46
C PHE A 155 -14.90 2.77 -21.81
N ALA A 156 -15.51 1.88 -21.02
CA ALA A 156 -16.90 1.45 -21.21
C ALA A 156 -17.86 2.63 -21.04
N THR A 157 -17.67 3.42 -19.97
CA THR A 157 -18.47 4.61 -19.67
C THR A 157 -18.33 5.68 -20.76
N ALA A 158 -17.10 5.96 -21.21
CA ALA A 158 -16.87 6.93 -22.28
C ALA A 158 -17.53 6.51 -23.62
N ARG A 159 -17.63 5.20 -23.88
CA ARG A 159 -18.29 4.69 -25.09
C ARG A 159 -19.81 4.78 -25.01
N GLU A 160 -20.40 4.57 -23.84
CA GLU A 160 -21.84 4.76 -23.61
C GLU A 160 -22.24 6.23 -23.77
N GLU A 161 -21.45 7.17 -23.24
CA GLU A 161 -21.69 8.61 -23.42
C GLU A 161 -21.60 9.04 -24.89
N ALA A 162 -20.60 8.53 -25.63
CA ALA A 162 -20.46 8.80 -27.06
C ALA A 162 -21.60 8.20 -27.90
N ALA A 163 -22.15 7.05 -27.49
CA ALA A 163 -23.28 6.40 -28.15
C ALA A 163 -24.64 7.05 -27.80
N ALA A 164 -24.74 7.72 -26.65
CA ALA A 164 -25.93 8.43 -26.20
C ALA A 164 -26.00 9.88 -26.71
N ALA A 165 -24.94 10.40 -27.34
CA ALA A 165 -24.94 11.72 -27.96
C ALA A 165 -25.89 11.75 -29.18
N PRO A 166 -26.92 12.63 -29.19
CA PRO A 166 -27.88 12.68 -30.29
C PRO A 166 -27.17 13.06 -31.59
N ALA A 167 -27.44 12.31 -32.66
CA ALA A 167 -26.98 12.64 -34.01
C ALA A 167 -27.51 14.03 -34.37
N ASP A 168 -26.60 14.98 -34.52
CA ASP A 168 -26.90 16.34 -34.93
C ASP A 168 -27.75 16.28 -36.21
N THR A 169 -28.99 16.76 -36.10
CA THR A 169 -29.93 16.81 -37.22
C THR A 169 -29.39 17.85 -38.20
N PRO A 170 -29.15 17.54 -39.49
CA PRO A 170 -28.66 18.57 -40.40
C PRO A 170 -29.72 19.66 -40.49
N ALA A 171 -29.32 20.88 -40.13
CA ALA A 171 -30.18 22.05 -40.13
C ALA A 171 -30.78 22.28 -41.53
N PRO A 172 -32.06 22.68 -41.62
CA PRO A 172 -32.75 22.92 -42.90
C PRO A 172 -32.20 24.12 -43.67
#